data_AF-A0A7S8ILH9-F1
#
_entry.id   AF-A0A7S8ILH9-F1
#
_cell.length_a   1.000
_cell.length_b   1.000
_cell.length_c   1.000
_cell.angle_alpha   90.00
_cell.angle_beta   90.00
_cell.angle_gamma   90.00
#
_symmetry.space_group_name_H-M   'P 1'
#
loop_
_entity.id
_entity.type
_entity.pdbx_description
1 polymer ?
#
loop_
_entity_poly.entity_id
_entity_poly.type
_entity_poly.pdbx_seq_one_letter_code
_entity_poly.pdbx_strand_id
1 'polypeptide(L)'
;MTHENTEQSTDATRQHLDNAVACLRLVGLEHTAPEYAAALALQELFMAAVGGADLAAISPETADDARRLMFAACPIVDASINGKIPSERLYFFLGVVSGLLTPGPDPFRADRLDYSSLIAAELRLIFHKRNLKARGSPLLRDLRVRSAWARPRGETNES
;
A
#
# COMPACT_ATOMS: atom_id res chain seq x y z
N MET A 1 -14.72 -10.12 -31.69
CA MET A 1 -14.08 -9.07 -30.84
C MET A 1 -14.35 -9.22 -29.34
N THR A 2 -15.19 -10.16 -28.87
CA THR A 2 -15.50 -10.33 -27.43
C THR A 2 -14.63 -11.35 -26.70
N HIS A 3 -14.14 -12.39 -27.37
CA HIS A 3 -13.32 -13.44 -26.72
C HIS A 3 -11.89 -12.96 -26.38
N GLU A 4 -11.26 -12.25 -27.32
CA GLU A 4 -9.87 -11.77 -27.18
C GLU A 4 -9.71 -10.76 -26.02
N ASN A 5 -10.71 -9.88 -25.81
CA ASN A 5 -10.72 -8.92 -24.69
C ASN A 5 -10.92 -9.60 -23.32
N THR A 6 -11.57 -10.76 -23.27
CA THR A 6 -11.86 -11.46 -22.00
C THR A 6 -10.65 -12.25 -21.51
N GLU A 7 -9.93 -12.89 -22.45
CA GLU A 7 -8.68 -13.60 -22.16
C GLU A 7 -7.59 -12.63 -21.67
N GLN A 8 -7.40 -11.52 -22.39
CA GLN A 8 -6.41 -10.49 -22.01
C GLN A 8 -6.69 -9.87 -20.63
N SER A 9 -7.96 -9.68 -20.28
CA SER A 9 -8.38 -9.16 -18.96
C SER A 9 -8.11 -10.16 -17.83
N THR A 10 -8.31 -11.45 -18.11
CA THR A 10 -8.06 -12.53 -17.14
C THR A 10 -6.56 -12.70 -16.86
N ASP A 11 -5.73 -12.61 -17.90
CA ASP A 11 -4.28 -12.68 -17.76
C ASP A 11 -3.71 -11.50 -16.97
N ALA A 12 -4.20 -10.27 -17.21
CA ALA A 12 -3.82 -9.10 -16.42
C ALA A 12 -4.22 -9.24 -14.95
N THR A 13 -5.43 -9.77 -14.69
CA THR A 13 -5.91 -10.03 -13.33
C THR A 13 -5.01 -11.04 -12.59
N ARG A 14 -4.64 -12.13 -13.26
CA ARG A 14 -3.72 -13.13 -12.70
C ARG A 14 -2.34 -12.54 -12.40
N GLN A 15 -1.80 -11.75 -13.34
CA GLN A 15 -0.50 -11.10 -13.15
C GLN A 15 -0.49 -10.17 -11.92
N HIS A 16 -1.53 -9.38 -11.73
CA HIS A 16 -1.65 -8.52 -10.54
C HIS A 16 -1.78 -9.34 -9.25
N LEU A 17 -2.51 -10.44 -9.27
CA LEU A 17 -2.62 -11.33 -8.11
C LEU A 17 -1.26 -11.99 -7.77
N ASP A 18 -0.49 -12.42 -8.77
CA ASP A 18 0.86 -12.97 -8.58
C ASP A 18 1.84 -11.91 -8.05
N ASN A 19 1.75 -10.67 -8.55
CA ASN A 19 2.54 -9.54 -8.03
C ASN A 19 2.21 -9.24 -6.57
N ALA A 20 0.93 -9.32 -6.19
CA ALA A 20 0.52 -9.14 -4.80
C ALA A 20 1.17 -10.18 -3.88
N VAL A 21 1.14 -11.47 -4.28
CA VAL A 21 1.83 -12.55 -3.55
C VAL A 21 3.33 -12.29 -3.47
N ALA A 22 3.96 -11.90 -4.57
CA ALA A 22 5.39 -11.58 -4.58
C ALA A 22 5.71 -10.45 -3.59
N CYS A 23 4.93 -9.38 -3.57
CA CYS A 23 5.10 -8.27 -2.64
C CYS A 23 4.89 -8.70 -1.17
N LEU A 24 3.88 -9.52 -0.88
CA LEU A 24 3.64 -10.02 0.48
C LEU A 24 4.80 -10.87 1.00
N ARG A 25 5.44 -11.66 0.14
CA ARG A 25 6.64 -12.44 0.52
C ARG A 25 7.81 -11.55 0.91
N LEU A 26 7.88 -10.31 0.41
CA LEU A 26 8.92 -9.36 0.79
C LEU A 26 8.75 -8.79 2.21
N VAL A 27 7.54 -8.83 2.78
CA VAL A 27 7.22 -8.22 4.09
C VAL A 27 8.11 -8.75 5.23
N GLY A 28 8.50 -10.04 5.16
CA GLY A 28 9.34 -10.69 6.17
C GLY A 28 10.84 -10.73 5.85
N LEU A 29 11.28 -10.13 4.73
CA LEU A 29 12.68 -10.19 4.32
C LEU A 29 13.52 -9.09 4.97
N GLU A 30 14.77 -9.45 5.28
CA GLU A 30 15.77 -8.50 5.75
C GLU A 30 16.00 -7.40 4.70
N HIS A 31 16.21 -6.16 5.15
CA HIS A 31 16.38 -4.95 4.31
C HIS A 31 15.16 -4.48 3.50
N THR A 32 14.01 -5.11 3.63
CA THR A 32 12.75 -4.58 3.06
C THR A 32 12.02 -3.72 4.09
N ALA A 33 11.38 -2.63 3.65
CA ALA A 33 10.44 -1.89 4.48
C ALA A 33 9.08 -2.60 4.48
N PRO A 34 8.65 -3.26 5.57
CA PRO A 34 7.47 -4.13 5.56
C PRO A 34 6.20 -3.39 5.18
N GLU A 35 6.01 -2.16 5.67
CA GLU A 35 4.84 -1.35 5.35
C GLU A 35 4.79 -0.94 3.87
N TYR A 36 5.94 -0.77 3.22
CA TYR A 36 5.99 -0.44 1.80
C TYR A 36 5.67 -1.65 0.92
N ALA A 37 6.24 -2.82 1.25
CA ALA A 37 5.93 -4.08 0.58
C ALA A 37 4.43 -4.45 0.70
N ALA A 38 3.87 -4.31 1.91
CA ALA A 38 2.44 -4.51 2.14
C ALA A 38 1.59 -3.52 1.34
N ALA A 39 1.99 -2.25 1.26
CA ALA A 39 1.27 -1.27 0.45
C ALA A 39 1.27 -1.61 -1.05
N LEU A 40 2.39 -2.10 -1.59
CA LEU A 40 2.46 -2.56 -2.98
C LEU A 40 1.54 -3.77 -3.19
N ALA A 41 1.56 -4.74 -2.28
CA ALA A 41 0.67 -5.90 -2.36
C ALA A 41 -0.81 -5.50 -2.39
N LEU A 42 -1.22 -4.57 -1.52
CA LEU A 42 -2.60 -4.09 -1.44
C LEU A 42 -3.01 -3.34 -2.71
N GLN A 43 -2.10 -2.56 -3.31
CA GLN A 43 -2.34 -1.93 -4.60
C GLN A 43 -2.49 -2.97 -5.72
N GLU A 44 -1.63 -3.98 -5.79
CA GLU A 44 -1.76 -5.05 -6.79
C GLU A 44 -3.05 -5.86 -6.60
N LEU A 45 -3.48 -6.13 -5.36
CA LEU A 45 -4.80 -6.74 -5.08
C LEU A 45 -5.95 -5.86 -5.55
N PHE A 46 -5.88 -4.55 -5.34
CA PHE A 46 -6.86 -3.61 -5.86
C PHE A 46 -6.91 -3.68 -7.40
N MET A 47 -5.76 -3.67 -8.07
CA MET A 47 -5.69 -3.75 -9.53
C MET A 47 -6.24 -5.08 -10.06
N ALA A 48 -5.99 -6.19 -9.39
CA ALA A 48 -6.59 -7.48 -9.73
C ALA A 48 -8.12 -7.45 -9.57
N ALA A 49 -8.62 -6.83 -8.49
CA ALA A 49 -10.03 -6.86 -8.13
C ALA A 49 -10.90 -5.78 -8.83
N VAL A 50 -10.33 -4.68 -9.33
CA VAL A 50 -11.11 -3.55 -9.87
C VAL A 50 -11.93 -3.94 -11.11
N GLY A 51 -11.49 -4.94 -11.87
CA GLY A 51 -12.21 -5.49 -13.02
C GLY A 51 -13.47 -6.30 -12.67
N GLY A 52 -13.79 -6.45 -11.38
CA GLY A 52 -15.01 -7.13 -10.92
C GLY A 52 -14.93 -8.66 -10.92
N ALA A 53 -13.78 -9.24 -11.27
CA ALA A 53 -13.62 -10.68 -11.34
C ALA A 53 -13.50 -11.33 -9.95
N ASP A 54 -14.05 -12.54 -9.79
CA ASP A 54 -13.80 -13.38 -8.62
C ASP A 54 -12.37 -13.93 -8.70
N LEU A 55 -11.49 -13.40 -7.85
CA LEU A 55 -10.07 -13.76 -7.82
C LEU A 55 -9.86 -15.23 -7.44
N ALA A 56 -10.69 -15.75 -6.53
CA ALA A 56 -10.62 -17.14 -6.11
C ALA A 56 -11.13 -18.09 -7.20
N ALA A 57 -11.99 -17.63 -8.12
CA ALA A 57 -12.37 -18.39 -9.30
C ALA A 57 -11.28 -18.38 -10.39
N ILE A 58 -10.54 -17.27 -10.55
CA ILE A 58 -9.47 -17.14 -11.55
C ILE A 58 -8.21 -17.93 -11.17
N SER A 59 -7.78 -17.82 -9.91
CA SER A 59 -6.62 -18.55 -9.40
C SER A 59 -6.81 -18.89 -7.92
N PRO A 60 -7.47 -20.03 -7.61
CA PRO A 60 -7.79 -20.43 -6.24
C PRO A 60 -6.53 -20.55 -5.35
N GLU A 61 -5.46 -21.15 -5.88
CA GLU A 61 -4.21 -21.38 -5.15
C GLU A 61 -3.51 -20.05 -4.84
N THR A 62 -3.38 -19.15 -5.82
CA THR A 62 -2.76 -17.84 -5.60
C THR A 62 -3.59 -16.99 -4.64
N ALA A 63 -4.92 -17.05 -4.73
CA ALA A 63 -5.80 -16.31 -3.83
C ALA A 63 -5.69 -16.80 -2.37
N ASP A 64 -5.62 -18.12 -2.15
CA ASP A 64 -5.41 -18.67 -0.82
C ASP A 64 -4.01 -18.36 -0.26
N ASP A 65 -2.97 -18.43 -1.10
CA ASP A 65 -1.61 -18.04 -0.69
C ASP A 65 -1.53 -16.57 -0.30
N ALA A 66 -2.13 -15.68 -1.11
CA ALA A 66 -2.22 -14.26 -0.80
C ALA A 66 -2.93 -14.02 0.54
N ARG A 67 -4.04 -14.72 0.81
CA ARG A 67 -4.80 -14.59 2.05
C ARG A 67 -3.98 -15.02 3.27
N ARG A 68 -3.30 -16.15 3.17
CA ARG A 68 -2.39 -16.67 4.21
C ARG A 68 -1.23 -15.70 4.47
N LEU A 69 -0.62 -15.18 3.41
CA LEU A 69 0.49 -14.23 3.49
C LEU A 69 0.03 -12.87 4.06
N MET A 70 -1.15 -12.38 3.71
CA MET A 70 -1.73 -11.17 4.33
C MET A 70 -1.87 -11.32 5.84
N PHE A 71 -2.39 -12.46 6.31
CA PHE A 71 -2.52 -12.74 7.74
C PHE A 71 -1.15 -12.79 8.43
N ALA A 72 -0.16 -13.44 7.82
CA ALA A 72 1.20 -13.49 8.34
C ALA A 72 1.91 -12.13 8.32
N ALA A 73 1.57 -11.25 7.37
CA ALA A 73 2.13 -9.92 7.24
C ALA A 73 1.63 -8.95 8.33
N CYS A 74 0.40 -9.12 8.83
CA CYS A 74 -0.22 -8.22 9.82
C CYS A 74 0.71 -7.82 10.99
N PRO A 75 1.23 -8.77 11.82
CA PRO A 75 2.06 -8.40 12.97
C PRO A 75 3.39 -7.76 12.57
N ILE A 76 3.94 -8.10 11.41
CA ILE A 76 5.21 -7.56 10.91
C ILE A 76 5.04 -6.10 10.50
N VAL A 77 3.96 -5.81 9.76
CA VAL A 77 3.60 -4.45 9.35
C VAL A 77 3.27 -3.59 10.58
N ASP A 78 2.52 -4.14 11.54
CA ASP A 78 2.15 -3.42 12.76
C ASP A 78 3.39 -2.98 13.56
N ALA A 79 4.35 -3.90 13.74
CA ALA A 79 5.63 -3.59 14.35
C ALA A 79 6.42 -2.53 13.56
N SER A 80 6.39 -2.58 12.22
CA SER A 80 7.18 -1.68 11.37
C SER A 80 6.68 -0.23 11.35
N ILE A 81 5.37 -0.02 11.52
CA ILE A 81 4.75 1.30 11.54
C ILE A 81 4.82 1.98 12.91
N ASN A 82 5.18 1.26 13.98
CA ASN A 82 5.41 1.80 15.33
C ASN A 82 4.27 2.71 15.82
N GLY A 83 3.04 2.17 15.81
CA GLY A 83 1.84 2.84 16.33
C GLY A 83 1.35 4.05 15.53
N LYS A 84 1.82 4.26 14.29
CA LYS A 84 1.31 5.32 13.41
C LYS A 84 -0.13 5.08 12.95
N ILE A 85 -0.55 3.82 12.95
CA ILE A 85 -1.94 3.39 12.78
C ILE A 85 -2.25 2.53 14.02
N PRO A 86 -3.41 2.67 14.68
CA PRO A 86 -3.82 1.75 15.73
C PRO A 86 -3.87 0.30 15.20
N SER A 87 -3.34 -0.65 15.96
CA SER A 87 -3.26 -2.06 15.56
C SER A 87 -4.64 -2.61 15.19
N GLU A 88 -5.68 -2.30 15.96
CA GLU A 88 -7.04 -2.74 15.69
C GLU A 88 -7.53 -2.29 14.31
N ARG A 89 -7.18 -1.06 13.90
CA ARG A 89 -7.54 -0.49 12.60
C ARG A 89 -6.75 -1.14 11.47
N LEU A 90 -5.46 -1.40 11.66
CA LEU A 90 -4.63 -2.11 10.68
C LEU A 90 -5.16 -3.53 10.43
N TYR A 91 -5.41 -4.27 11.50
CA TYR A 91 -5.90 -5.66 11.44
C TYR A 91 -7.30 -5.72 10.84
N PHE A 92 -8.17 -4.77 11.20
CA PHE A 92 -9.48 -4.62 10.58
C PHE A 92 -9.36 -4.43 9.07
N PHE A 93 -8.54 -3.47 8.60
CA PHE A 93 -8.42 -3.23 7.15
C PHE A 93 -7.80 -4.40 6.40
N LEU A 94 -6.74 -5.02 6.92
CA LEU A 94 -6.14 -6.18 6.27
C LEU A 94 -7.13 -7.36 6.22
N GLY A 95 -7.91 -7.57 7.29
CA GLY A 95 -9.00 -8.55 7.30
C GLY A 95 -10.09 -8.25 6.27
N VAL A 96 -10.54 -6.99 6.19
CA VAL A 96 -11.54 -6.54 5.21
C VAL A 96 -11.04 -6.75 3.78
N VAL A 97 -9.81 -6.35 3.47
CA VAL A 97 -9.22 -6.52 2.13
C VAL A 97 -9.03 -7.99 1.77
N SER A 98 -8.70 -8.86 2.73
CA SER A 98 -8.60 -10.30 2.49
C SER A 98 -9.90 -10.94 2.00
N GLY A 99 -11.05 -10.28 2.23
CA GLY A 99 -12.33 -10.70 1.67
C GLY A 99 -12.39 -10.68 0.15
N LEU A 100 -11.59 -9.85 -0.53
CA LEU A 100 -11.48 -9.84 -2.00
C LEU A 100 -10.93 -11.15 -2.57
N LEU A 101 -10.30 -11.97 -1.72
CA LEU A 101 -9.72 -13.27 -2.04
C LEU A 101 -10.65 -14.43 -1.67
N THR A 102 -11.83 -14.14 -1.12
CA THR A 102 -12.83 -15.17 -0.77
C THR A 102 -13.66 -15.51 -2.00
N PRO A 103 -13.96 -16.80 -2.25
CA PRO A 103 -14.81 -17.18 -3.37
C PRO A 103 -16.26 -16.70 -3.20
N GLY A 104 -16.90 -16.39 -4.31
CA GLY A 104 -18.33 -16.12 -4.38
C GLY A 104 -18.71 -14.63 -4.39
N PRO A 105 -20.02 -14.33 -4.34
CA PRO A 105 -20.52 -12.97 -4.42
C PRO A 105 -20.12 -12.16 -3.18
N ASP A 106 -19.55 -10.98 -3.40
CA ASP A 106 -19.15 -10.04 -2.35
C ASP A 106 -19.99 -8.76 -2.42
N PRO A 107 -21.04 -8.61 -1.58
CA PRO A 107 -21.89 -7.43 -1.59
C PRO A 107 -21.17 -6.15 -1.14
N PHE A 108 -20.01 -6.29 -0.45
CA PHE A 108 -19.21 -5.18 0.06
C PHE A 108 -17.95 -4.94 -0.78
N ARG A 109 -17.90 -5.45 -2.02
CA ARG A 109 -16.71 -5.40 -2.86
C ARG A 109 -16.18 -3.97 -3.06
N ALA A 110 -17.07 -3.03 -3.34
CA ALA A 110 -16.71 -1.63 -3.53
C ALA A 110 -16.02 -1.06 -2.26
N ASP A 111 -16.60 -1.32 -1.09
CA ASP A 111 -16.02 -0.89 0.19
C ASP A 111 -14.65 -1.53 0.41
N ARG A 112 -14.48 -2.83 0.13
CA ARG A 112 -13.19 -3.51 0.28
C ARG A 112 -12.12 -2.96 -0.65
N LEU A 113 -12.49 -2.57 -1.87
CA LEU A 113 -11.58 -1.90 -2.82
C LEU A 113 -11.15 -0.52 -2.29
N ASP A 114 -12.08 0.26 -1.75
CA ASP A 114 -11.78 1.55 -1.14
C ASP A 114 -10.88 1.39 0.09
N TYR A 115 -11.18 0.43 0.96
CA TYR A 115 -10.35 0.12 2.11
C TYR A 115 -8.94 -0.32 1.70
N SER A 116 -8.80 -1.14 0.65
CA SER A 116 -7.49 -1.55 0.11
C SER A 116 -6.67 -0.34 -0.33
N SER A 117 -7.29 0.56 -1.11
CA SER A 117 -6.63 1.77 -1.59
C SER A 117 -6.24 2.70 -0.44
N LEU A 118 -7.13 2.89 0.54
CA LEU A 118 -6.91 3.76 1.69
C LEU A 118 -5.73 3.27 2.53
N ILE A 119 -5.72 1.99 2.91
CA ILE A 119 -4.63 1.46 3.73
C ILE A 119 -3.31 1.42 2.96
N ALA A 120 -3.32 1.10 1.66
CA ALA A 120 -2.12 1.16 0.81
C ALA A 120 -1.54 2.58 0.73
N ALA A 121 -2.39 3.60 0.65
CA ALA A 121 -1.96 5.00 0.66
C ALA A 121 -1.37 5.41 2.02
N GLU A 122 -2.00 5.01 3.13
CA GLU A 122 -1.56 5.33 4.49
C GLU A 122 -0.18 4.70 4.80
N LEU A 123 0.02 3.44 4.44
CA LEU A 123 1.29 2.74 4.60
C LEU A 123 2.42 3.38 3.75
N ARG A 124 2.15 3.74 2.49
CA ARG A 124 3.12 4.48 1.64
C ARG A 124 3.47 5.84 2.24
N LEU A 125 2.48 6.55 2.77
CA LEU A 125 2.70 7.85 3.41
C LEU A 125 3.64 7.70 4.61
N ILE A 126 3.45 6.68 5.45
CA ILE A 126 4.34 6.38 6.59
C ILE A 126 5.77 6.13 6.12
N PHE A 127 5.96 5.24 5.13
CA PHE A 127 7.27 4.94 4.55
C PHE A 127 7.96 6.19 4.00
N HIS A 128 7.28 6.98 3.16
CA HIS A 128 7.87 8.18 2.56
C HIS A 128 8.18 9.25 3.60
N LYS A 129 7.33 9.45 4.61
CA LYS A 129 7.61 10.35 5.74
C LYS A 129 8.85 9.91 6.52
N ARG A 130 9.01 8.61 6.79
CA ARG A 130 10.19 8.06 7.46
C ARG A 130 11.46 8.34 6.65
N ASN A 131 11.43 8.09 5.34
CA ASN A 131 12.57 8.35 4.46
C ASN A 131 12.91 9.83 4.33
N LEU A 132 11.91 10.71 4.25
CA LEU A 132 12.14 12.16 4.23
C LEU A 132 12.77 12.64 5.53
N LYS A 133 12.30 12.15 6.69
CA LYS A 133 12.85 12.46 8.00
C LYS A 133 14.29 11.97 8.14
N ALA A 134 14.59 10.74 7.70
CA ALA A 134 15.94 10.19 7.73
C ALA A 134 16.95 11.02 6.93
N ARG A 135 16.51 11.65 5.83
CA ARG A 135 17.32 12.56 5.01
C ARG A 135 17.33 14.02 5.52
N GLY A 136 16.70 14.31 6.64
CA GLY A 136 16.63 15.66 7.21
C GLY A 136 15.78 16.66 6.41
N SER A 137 14.80 16.18 5.63
CA SER A 137 13.87 17.01 4.85
C SER A 137 14.59 18.05 3.96
N PRO A 138 15.40 17.62 2.97
CA PRO A 138 16.35 18.47 2.27
C PRO A 138 15.71 19.69 1.59
N LEU A 139 14.52 19.53 1.00
CA LEU A 139 13.80 20.62 0.33
C LEU A 139 13.27 21.67 1.33
N LEU A 140 12.82 21.25 2.52
CA LEU A 140 12.44 22.20 3.57
C LEU A 140 13.66 22.95 4.12
N ARG A 141 14.81 22.27 4.22
CA ARG A 141 16.07 22.90 4.60
C ARG A 141 16.51 23.94 3.57
N ASP A 142 16.48 23.59 2.28
CA ASP A 142 16.82 24.51 1.19
C ASP A 142 15.88 25.73 1.17
N LEU A 143 14.57 25.52 1.32
CA LEU A 143 13.60 26.61 1.42
C LEU A 143 13.92 27.56 2.58
N ARG A 144 14.21 27.04 3.78
CA ARG A 144 14.58 27.85 4.95
C ARG A 144 15.85 28.66 4.71
N VAL A 145 16.86 28.05 4.08
CA VAL A 145 18.10 28.74 3.72
C VAL A 145 17.78 29.89 2.77
N ARG A 146 17.08 29.63 1.65
CA ARG A 146 16.71 30.68 0.67
C ARG A 146 15.88 31.80 1.30
N SER A 147 14.92 31.47 2.15
CA SER A 147 14.11 32.47 2.87
C SER A 147 14.94 33.31 3.84
N ALA A 148 15.98 32.76 4.48
CA ALA A 148 16.89 33.51 5.33
C ALA A 148 17.74 34.51 4.52
N TRP A 149 18.18 34.13 3.31
CA TRP A 149 18.93 35.02 2.41
C TRP A 149 18.08 36.12 1.77
N ALA A 150 16.79 35.86 1.55
CA ALA A 150 15.87 36.81 0.91
C ALA A 150 15.30 37.87 1.88
N ARG A 151 15.50 37.73 3.19
CA ARG A 151 15.06 38.76 4.16
C ARG A 151 15.94 40.00 4.01
N PRO A 152 15.38 41.20 3.79
CA PRO A 152 16.14 42.44 3.85
C PRO A 152 16.91 42.46 5.17
N ARG A 153 18.22 42.65 5.12
CA ARG A 153 18.98 43.00 6.33
C ARG A 153 18.37 44.32 6.77
N GLY A 154 17.54 44.27 7.82
CA GLY A 154 16.93 45.46 8.36
C GLY A 154 17.99 46.53 8.52
N GLU A 155 17.71 47.70 7.94
CA GLU A 155 18.41 48.94 8.20
C GLU A 155 18.71 48.99 9.69
N THR A 156 20.00 48.82 10.03
CA THR A 156 20.50 49.20 11.33
C THR A 156 20.20 50.69 11.46
N ASN A 157 19.07 51.01 12.10
CA ASN A 157 18.73 52.36 12.52
C ASN A 157 19.85 52.82 13.45
N GLU A 158 20.85 53.49 12.87
CA GLU A 158 21.77 54.36 13.59
C GLU A 158 20.92 55.47 14.20
N SER A 159 20.82 55.44 15.54
CA SER A 159 20.32 56.55 16.36
C SER A 159 21.50 57.35 16.89
#